data_AF-A0A4Q3F6C3-F1
#
_entry.id   AF-A0A4Q3F6C3-F1
#
_cell.length_a   1.000
_cell.length_b   1.000
_cell.length_c   1.000
_cell.angle_alpha   90.00
_cell.angle_beta   90.00
_cell.angle_gamma   90.00
#
_symmetry.space_group_name_H-M   'P 1'
#
loop_
_entity.id
_entity.type
_entity.pdbx_description
1 polymer ?
#
loop_
_entity_poly.entity_id
_entity_poly.type
_entity_poly.pdbx_seq_one_letter_code
_entity_poly.pdbx_strand_id
1 'polypeptide(L)' 'MATQFIVNEKGEKTAVVLSLEEYQTLLNQHNQYELTDEYKQMMDEMMADEDNGTARYTSYQEVKDRFLNR' A
#
# COMPACT_ATOMS: atom_id res chain seq x y z
N MET A 1 12.09 17.88 -9.64
CA MET A 1 10.68 18.06 -10.06
C MET A 1 10.19 19.38 -9.49
N ALA A 2 9.43 20.17 -10.24
CA ALA A 2 8.98 21.50 -9.81
C ALA A 2 7.56 21.41 -9.25
N THR A 3 7.42 21.48 -7.92
CA THR A 3 6.13 21.54 -7.24
C THR A 3 5.43 22.86 -7.61
N GLN A 4 4.25 22.77 -8.22
CA GLN A 4 3.46 23.94 -8.60
C GLN A 4 2.47 24.28 -7.48
N PHE A 5 2.27 25.58 -7.23
CA PHE A 5 1.36 26.07 -6.20
C PHE A 5 0.28 26.94 -6.83
N ILE A 6 -0.95 26.80 -6.32
CA ILE A 6 -2.03 27.74 -6.59
C ILE A 6 -1.92 28.84 -5.54
N VAL A 7 -1.92 30.08 -6.00
CA VAL A 7 -1.72 31.28 -5.16
C VAL A 7 -2.95 32.16 -5.29
N ASN A 8 -3.45 32.72 -4.19
CA ASN A 8 -4.57 33.65 -4.20
C ASN A 8 -4.14 35.06 -4.65
N GLU A 9 -5.09 35.97 -4.79
CA GLU A 9 -4.86 37.36 -5.22
C GLU A 9 -3.94 38.16 -4.25
N LYS A 10 -3.72 37.66 -3.03
CA LYS A 10 -2.85 38.25 -2.02
C LYS A 10 -1.43 37.67 -2.04
N GLY A 11 -1.13 36.73 -2.94
CA GLY A 11 0.17 36.08 -3.00
C GLY A 11 0.33 34.90 -2.03
N GLU A 12 -0.74 34.46 -1.36
CA GLU A 12 -0.69 33.34 -0.41
C GLU A 12 -0.93 32.01 -1.12
N LYS A 13 -0.10 31.00 -0.82
CA LYS A 13 -0.23 29.66 -1.37
C LYS A 13 -1.46 28.97 -0.76
N THR A 14 -2.46 28.64 -1.57
CA THR A 14 -3.71 28.02 -1.11
C THR A 14 -3.83 26.55 -1.45
N ALA A 15 -3.14 26.08 -2.49
CA ALA A 15 -3.11 24.67 -2.83
C ALA A 15 -1.80 24.29 -3.53
N VAL A 16 -1.53 22.99 -3.57
CA VAL A 16 -0.39 22.41 -4.27
C VAL A 16 -0.92 21.51 -5.40
N VAL A 17 -0.28 21.60 -6.56
CA VAL A 17 -0.57 20.70 -7.68
C VAL A 17 0.48 19.60 -7.65
N LEU A 18 0.01 18.37 -7.46
CA LEU A 18 0.81 17.16 -7.43
C LEU A 18 0.34 16.23 -8.55
N SER A 19 1.25 15.47 -9.12
CA SER A 19 0.87 14.32 -9.93
C SER A 19 0.20 13.25 -9.06
N LEU A 20 -0.61 12.38 -9.67
CA LEU A 20 -1.24 11.25 -8.96
C LEU A 20 -0.19 10.33 -8.34
N GLU A 21 0.95 10.13 -9.02
CA GLU A 21 2.06 9.30 -8.53
C GLU A 21 2.72 9.92 -7.28
N GLU A 22 2.95 11.23 -7.27
CA GLU A 22 3.47 11.94 -6.10
C GLU A 22 2.47 11.89 -4.93
N TYR A 23 1.18 12.06 -5.20
CA TYR A 23 0.14 11.92 -4.18
C TYR A 23 0.10 10.51 -3.59
N GLN A 24 0.16 9.47 -4.43
CA GLN A 24 0.21 8.08 -3.97
C GLN A 24 1.47 7.80 -3.17
N THR A 25 2.62 8.36 -3.57
CA THR A 25 3.88 8.23 -2.84
C THR A 25 3.78 8.89 -1.46
N LEU A 26 3.21 10.10 -1.37
CA LEU A 26 2.99 10.79 -0.10
C LEU A 26 2.00 10.03 0.79
N LEU A 27 0.92 9.49 0.22
CA LEU A 27 -0.01 8.64 0.95
C LEU A 27 0.67 7.37 1.47
N ASN A 28 1.51 6.72 0.66
CA ASN A 28 2.23 5.51 1.06
C ASN A 28 3.31 5.82 2.12
N GLN A 29 3.94 7.00 2.04
CA GLN A 29 4.87 7.48 3.07
C GLN A 29 4.15 7.83 4.38
N HIS A 30 2.93 8.36 4.31
CA HIS A 30 2.13 8.72 5.48
C HIS A 30 1.36 7.52 6.06
N ASN A 31 1.04 6.54 5.24
CA ASN A 31 0.68 5.19 5.63
C ASN A 31 1.96 4.42 6.00
N GLN A 32 2.68 4.92 7.01
CA GLN A 32 3.59 4.08 7.77
C GLN A 32 2.73 3.05 8.51
N TYR A 33 2.25 2.04 7.80
CA TYR A 33 2.04 0.76 8.43
C TYR A 33 3.44 0.30 8.83
N GLU A 34 3.86 0.65 10.05
CA GLU A 34 4.96 -0.07 10.65
C GLU A 34 4.56 -1.54 10.57
N LEU A 35 5.30 -2.30 9.77
CA LEU A 35 5.10 -3.73 9.71
C LEU A 35 5.30 -4.21 11.14
N THR A 36 4.21 -4.64 11.79
CA THR A 36 4.29 -5.19 13.12
C THR A 36 5.24 -6.38 13.07
N ASP A 37 5.89 -6.70 14.18
CA ASP A 37 6.79 -7.85 14.21
C ASP A 37 6.04 -9.14 13.85
N GLU A 38 4.75 -9.23 14.17
CA GLU A 38 3.85 -10.29 13.73
C GLU A 38 3.72 -10.36 12.21
N TYR A 39 3.55 -9.21 11.54
CA TYR A 39 3.42 -9.17 10.08
C TYR A 39 4.73 -9.48 9.37
N LYS A 40 5.89 -9.10 9.95
CA LYS A 40 7.21 -9.51 9.46
C LYS A 40 7.41 -11.02 9.59
N GLN A 41 7.09 -11.57 10.77
CA GLN A 41 7.18 -13.00 11.02
C GLN A 41 6.31 -13.80 10.04
N MET A 42 5.08 -13.35 9.78
CA MET A 42 4.20 -13.97 8.79
C MET A 42 4.84 -14.02 7.39
N MET A 43 5.54 -12.96 6.97
CA MET A 43 6.26 -12.98 5.69
C MET A 43 7.43 -13.96 5.70
N ASP A 44 8.22 -13.97 6.77
CA ASP A 44 9.35 -14.89 6.90
C ASP A 44 8.88 -16.36 6.85
N GLU A 45 7.76 -16.67 7.50
CA GLU A 45 7.12 -17.99 7.44
C GLU A 45 6.65 -18.33 6.02
N MET A 46 6.00 -17.39 5.32
CA MET A 46 5.57 -17.61 3.93
C MET A 46 6.75 -17.85 2.99
N MET A 47 7.85 -17.10 3.13
CA MET A 47 9.04 -17.30 2.31
C MET A 47 9.72 -18.63 2.62
N ALA A 48 9.80 -19.02 3.89
CA ALA A 48 10.32 -20.33 4.29
C ALA A 48 9.47 -21.48 3.73
N ASP A 49 8.15 -21.34 3.70
CA ASP A 49 7.25 -22.33 3.08
C ASP A 49 7.46 -22.43 1.57
N GLU A 50 7.77 -21.32 0.89
CA GLU A 50 8.10 -21.33 -0.53
C GLU A 50 9.43 -22.06 -0.79
N ASP A 51 10.47 -21.75 -0.02
CA ASP A 51 11.79 -22.40 -0.11
C ASP A 51 11.73 -23.91 0.19
N ASN A 52 10.87 -24.31 1.13
CA ASN A 52 10.66 -25.72 1.49
C ASN A 52 9.70 -26.46 0.54
N GLY A 53 9.09 -25.76 -0.43
CA GLY A 53 8.10 -26.33 -1.35
C GLY A 53 6.77 -26.70 -0.68
N THR A 54 6.49 -26.16 0.51
CA THR A 54 5.27 -26.38 1.29
C THR A 54 4.24 -25.26 1.13
N ALA A 55 4.58 -24.19 0.42
CA ALA A 55 3.70 -23.06 0.13
C ALA A 55 2.37 -23.52 -0.51
N ARG A 56 1.27 -23.02 0.06
CA ARG A 56 -0.08 -23.27 -0.44
C ARG A 56 -0.60 -22.05 -1.18
N TYR A 57 -0.85 -22.24 -2.46
CA TYR A 57 -1.50 -21.23 -3.30
C TYR A 57 -3.00 -21.51 -3.33
N THR A 58 -3.81 -20.49 -3.08
CA THR A 58 -5.26 -20.57 -3.21
C THR A 58 -5.72 -19.70 -4.38
N SER A 59 -6.79 -20.12 -5.05
CA SER A 59 -7.35 -19.33 -6.15
C SER A 59 -8.27 -18.23 -5.64
N TYR A 60 -8.38 -17.13 -6.40
CA TYR A 60 -9.35 -16.08 -6.11
C TYR A 60 -10.79 -16.62 -5.98
N GLN A 61 -11.17 -17.57 -6.84
CA GLN A 61 -12.50 -18.18 -6.81
C GLN A 61 -12.73 -18.98 -5.53
N GLU A 62 -11.73 -19.73 -5.06
CA GLU A 62 -11.79 -20.48 -3.81
C GLU A 62 -11.95 -19.56 -2.58
N VAL A 63 -11.22 -18.45 -2.53
CA VAL A 63 -11.38 -17.44 -1.47
C VAL A 63 -12.78 -16.82 -1.52
N LYS A 64 -13.24 -16.46 -2.73
CA LYS A 64 -14.59 -15.91 -2.93
C LYS A 64 -15.65 -16.87 -2.43
N ASP A 65 -15.60 -18.14 -2.81
CA ASP A 65 -16.60 -19.14 -2.41
C ASP A 65 -16.59 -19.39 -0.90
N ARG A 66 -15.42 -19.32 -0.26
CA ARG A 66 -15.28 -19.54 1.19
C ARG A 66 -15.85 -18.41 2.04
N PHE A 67 -15.74 -17.16 1.59
CA PHE A 67 -16.05 -15.99 2.42
C PHE A 67 -17.27 -15.18 1.95
N LEU A 68 -17.66 -15.28 0.68
CA LEU A 68 -18.72 -14.43 0.09
C LEU A 68 -20.02 -15.17 -0.24
N ASN A 69 -20.08 -16.50 -0.12
CA ASN A 69 -21.29 -17.29 -0.33
C ASN A 69 -21.93 -17.82 0.98
N ARG A 70 -21.76 -17.11 2.11
CA ARG A 70 -22.56 -17.34 3.33
C ARG A 70 -23.85 -16.53 3.28
#